data_AF-A0A9R1CQ67-F1
#
_entry.id   AF-A0A9R1CQ67-F1
#
_cell.length_a   1.000
_cell.length_b   1.000
_cell.length_c   1.000
_cell.angle_alpha   90.00
_cell.angle_beta   90.00
_cell.angle_gamma   90.00
#
_symmetry.space_group_name_H-M   'P 1'
#
loop_
_entity.id
_entity.type
_entity.pdbx_description
1 polymer ?
#
loop_
_entity_poly.entity_id
_entity_poly.type
_entity_poly.pdbx_seq_one_letter_code
_entity_poly.pdbx_strand_id
1 'polypeptide(L)'
;MSETLDDDLYARTKALLDPGEIQLNGVIVDTDLASDEEPTLHQATIDVGDVIAEAAGFEPTETYVYSGTDDEEFGVNQHQGLTLDDDAFVWECQQLMREGTYDVVFYYEADADQEAIVEGIEELGFGATSVYGE
;
A
#
# COMPACT_ATOMS: atom_id res chain seq x y z
N MET A 1 18.88 6.02 -14.83
CA MET A 1 18.53 7.07 -13.86
C MET A 1 17.27 6.71 -13.07
N SER A 2 16.57 5.59 -13.39
CA SER A 2 15.49 5.06 -12.54
C SER A 2 16.04 4.24 -11.36
N GLU A 3 17.08 3.40 -11.60
CA GLU A 3 17.66 2.51 -10.57
C GLU A 3 17.97 3.19 -9.23
N THR A 4 18.38 4.47 -9.22
CA THR A 4 18.67 5.21 -7.99
C THR A 4 17.41 5.77 -7.31
N LEU A 5 16.36 6.07 -8.09
CA LEU A 5 15.06 6.49 -7.59
C LEU A 5 14.30 5.31 -6.98
N ASP A 6 14.42 4.13 -7.59
CA ASP A 6 13.87 2.87 -7.08
C ASP A 6 14.54 2.49 -5.75
N ASP A 7 15.89 2.58 -5.67
CA ASP A 7 16.65 2.32 -4.44
C ASP A 7 16.27 3.30 -3.30
N ASP A 8 16.05 4.58 -3.62
CA ASP A 8 15.64 5.60 -2.64
C ASP A 8 14.21 5.35 -2.12
N LEU A 9 13.29 4.95 -3.02
CA LEU A 9 11.93 4.60 -2.63
C LEU A 9 11.93 3.35 -1.75
N TYR A 10 12.66 2.30 -2.16
CA TYR A 10 12.83 1.10 -1.36
C TYR A 10 13.40 1.42 0.03
N ALA A 11 14.46 2.24 0.12
CA ALA A 11 15.05 2.63 1.39
C ALA A 11 14.08 3.43 2.27
N ARG A 12 13.27 4.32 1.68
CA ARG A 12 12.26 5.09 2.40
C ARG A 12 11.11 4.22 2.88
N THR A 13 10.59 3.32 2.04
CA THR A 13 9.59 2.32 2.40
C THR A 13 10.10 1.48 3.56
N LYS A 14 11.33 0.97 3.45
CA LYS A 14 11.95 0.18 4.51
C LYS A 14 12.12 0.95 5.82
N ALA A 15 12.46 2.24 5.76
CA ALA A 15 12.58 3.07 6.96
C ALA A 15 11.25 3.31 7.69
N LEU A 16 10.11 3.14 7.00
CA LEU A 16 8.78 3.25 7.59
C LEU A 16 8.32 1.94 8.25
N LEU A 17 9.01 0.82 7.99
CA LEU A 17 8.73 -0.49 8.59
C LEU A 17 9.37 -0.67 9.99
N ASP A 18 10.23 0.24 10.45
CA ASP A 18 11.11 0.05 11.61
C ASP A 18 10.88 1.13 12.70
N PRO A 19 10.74 0.80 14.01
CA PRO A 19 10.13 -0.38 14.62
C PRO A 19 8.86 -0.01 15.41
N GLY A 20 7.71 -0.54 14.98
CA GLY A 20 6.46 -0.55 15.75
C GLY A 20 6.34 -1.77 16.68
N GLU A 21 5.18 -1.97 17.30
CA GLU A 21 4.90 -3.18 18.12
C GLU A 21 4.66 -4.44 17.29
N ILE A 22 4.42 -4.29 15.99
CA ILE A 22 4.11 -5.34 15.02
C ILE A 22 5.16 -5.37 13.90
N GLN A 23 5.44 -6.57 13.38
CA GLN A 23 6.35 -6.73 12.24
C GLN A 23 5.57 -6.45 10.96
N LEU A 24 6.09 -5.55 10.13
CA LEU A 24 5.43 -5.13 8.90
C LEU A 24 6.25 -5.53 7.68
N ASN A 25 5.57 -5.91 6.61
CA ASN A 25 6.11 -5.93 5.25
C ASN A 25 5.46 -4.80 4.45
N GLY A 26 5.98 -4.55 3.25
CA GLY A 26 5.39 -3.61 2.32
C GLY A 26 5.55 -4.02 0.88
N VAL A 27 4.82 -3.33 0.02
CA VAL A 27 4.94 -3.44 -1.43
C VAL A 27 4.86 -2.05 -2.05
N ILE A 28 5.74 -1.81 -3.02
CA ILE A 28 5.71 -0.61 -3.85
C ILE A 28 4.96 -0.98 -5.12
N VAL A 29 3.90 -0.22 -5.43
CA VAL A 29 3.07 -0.39 -6.62
C VAL A 29 3.31 0.76 -7.57
N ASP A 30 3.89 0.45 -8.73
CA ASP A 30 4.03 1.39 -9.84
C ASP A 30 2.71 1.40 -10.64
N THR A 31 2.02 2.55 -10.64
CA THR A 31 0.68 2.65 -11.24
C THR A 31 0.69 3.29 -12.63
N ASP A 32 1.76 3.98 -13.03
CA ASP A 32 1.80 4.85 -14.22
C ASP A 32 0.66 5.91 -14.30
N LEU A 33 -0.12 6.14 -13.23
CA LEU A 33 -1.29 7.03 -13.23
C LEU A 33 -0.93 8.49 -12.93
N ALA A 34 -1.49 9.43 -13.68
CA ALA A 34 -1.27 10.87 -13.47
C ALA A 34 -2.27 11.51 -12.49
N SER A 35 -2.03 12.77 -12.10
CA SER A 35 -2.92 13.52 -11.21
C SER A 35 -4.32 13.80 -11.76
N ASP A 36 -4.52 13.79 -13.07
CA ASP A 36 -5.85 13.88 -13.66
C ASP A 36 -6.64 12.55 -13.66
N GLU A 37 -6.00 11.47 -13.21
CA GLU A 37 -6.56 10.11 -13.11
C GLU A 37 -6.85 9.72 -11.65
N GLU A 38 -7.04 10.70 -10.75
CA GLU A 38 -7.38 10.48 -9.33
C GLU A 38 -8.48 9.43 -9.08
N PRO A 39 -9.60 9.38 -9.83
CA PRO A 39 -10.62 8.35 -9.62
C PRO A 39 -10.10 6.94 -9.90
N THR A 40 -9.23 6.79 -10.90
CA THR A 40 -8.58 5.52 -11.26
C THR A 40 -7.56 5.14 -10.19
N LEU A 41 -6.77 6.10 -9.70
CA LEU A 41 -5.81 5.87 -8.62
C LEU A 41 -6.50 5.42 -7.33
N HIS A 42 -7.63 6.04 -7.01
CA HIS A 42 -8.44 5.65 -5.85
C HIS A 42 -8.97 4.22 -6.01
N GLN A 43 -9.50 3.86 -7.19
CA GLN A 43 -9.95 2.49 -7.44
C GLN A 43 -8.80 1.48 -7.37
N ALA A 44 -7.65 1.79 -7.96
CA ALA A 44 -6.45 0.95 -7.88
C ALA A 44 -6.00 0.75 -6.42
N THR A 45 -6.11 1.80 -5.60
CA THR A 45 -5.79 1.69 -4.17
C THR A 45 -6.72 0.71 -3.45
N ILE A 46 -8.02 0.73 -3.78
CA ILE A 46 -9.00 -0.23 -3.25
C ILE A 46 -8.68 -1.65 -3.74
N ASP A 47 -8.47 -1.82 -5.05
CA ASP A 47 -8.24 -3.14 -5.65
C ASP A 47 -6.97 -3.81 -5.08
N VAL A 48 -5.89 -3.05 -4.89
CA VAL A 48 -4.68 -3.54 -4.23
C VAL A 48 -4.92 -3.83 -2.74
N GLY A 49 -5.70 -2.97 -2.08
CA GLY A 49 -6.09 -3.17 -0.69
C GLY A 49 -6.89 -4.46 -0.48
N ASP A 50 -7.76 -4.81 -1.41
CA ASP A 50 -8.55 -6.05 -1.40
C ASP A 50 -7.62 -7.27 -1.53
N VAL A 51 -6.64 -7.23 -2.44
CA VAL A 51 -5.61 -8.29 -2.57
C VAL A 51 -4.84 -8.49 -1.27
N ILE A 52 -4.44 -7.40 -0.61
CA ILE A 52 -3.73 -7.47 0.68
C ILE A 52 -4.64 -8.04 1.77
N ALA A 53 -5.91 -7.62 1.82
CA ALA A 53 -6.88 -8.13 2.78
C ALA A 53 -7.06 -9.65 2.63
N GLU A 54 -7.24 -10.15 1.40
CA GLU A 54 -7.35 -11.59 1.12
C GLU A 54 -6.10 -12.36 1.57
N ALA A 55 -4.91 -11.83 1.27
CA ALA A 55 -3.64 -12.44 1.66
C ALA A 55 -3.36 -12.38 3.18
N ALA A 56 -3.96 -11.42 3.88
CA ALA A 56 -3.97 -11.33 5.34
C ALA A 56 -5.10 -12.14 6.00
N GLY A 57 -5.93 -12.84 5.21
CA GLY A 57 -6.98 -13.73 5.71
C GLY A 57 -8.31 -13.06 6.04
N PHE A 58 -8.53 -11.83 5.58
CA PHE A 58 -9.80 -11.11 5.69
C PHE A 58 -10.60 -11.21 4.39
N GLU A 59 -11.93 -11.26 4.46
CA GLU A 59 -12.75 -11.09 3.26
C GLU A 59 -12.75 -9.60 2.86
N PRO A 60 -12.53 -9.22 1.58
CA PRO A 60 -12.53 -7.82 1.15
C PRO A 60 -13.77 -7.04 1.57
N THR A 61 -14.93 -7.71 1.53
CA THR A 61 -16.23 -7.15 1.94
C THR A 61 -16.34 -6.87 3.43
N GLU A 62 -15.41 -7.37 4.24
CA GLU A 62 -15.30 -7.14 5.68
C GLU A 62 -14.31 -6.01 6.01
N THR A 63 -13.79 -5.30 5.00
CA THR A 63 -12.87 -4.17 5.17
C THR A 63 -13.42 -2.89 4.56
N TYR A 64 -12.88 -1.74 5.00
CA TYR A 64 -13.18 -0.44 4.41
C TYR A 64 -11.93 0.44 4.39
N VAL A 65 -11.93 1.42 3.47
CA VAL A 65 -10.85 2.40 3.36
C VAL A 65 -11.15 3.63 4.20
N TYR A 66 -10.31 3.89 5.20
CA TYR A 66 -10.28 5.11 5.98
C TYR A 66 -9.25 6.09 5.39
N SER A 67 -9.70 7.31 5.08
CA SER A 67 -8.86 8.38 4.56
C SER A 67 -8.86 9.51 5.60
N GLY A 68 -7.85 9.56 6.46
CA GLY A 68 -7.73 10.50 7.57
C GLY A 68 -7.43 11.95 7.15
N THR A 69 -8.11 12.48 6.12
CA THR A 69 -7.83 13.79 5.50
C THR A 69 -7.88 14.97 6.48
N ASP A 70 -8.56 14.82 7.61
CA ASP A 70 -8.71 15.83 8.67
C ASP A 70 -7.99 15.43 9.99
N ASP A 71 -7.18 14.37 9.98
CA ASP A 71 -6.51 13.84 11.17
C ASP A 71 -5.00 14.19 11.16
N GLU A 72 -4.51 14.78 12.25
CA GLU A 72 -3.11 15.23 12.36
C GLU A 72 -2.12 14.05 12.41
N GLU A 73 -2.62 12.85 12.71
CA GLU A 73 -1.84 11.61 12.71
C GLU A 73 -1.62 11.04 11.30
N PHE A 74 -2.40 11.49 10.29
CA PHE A 74 -2.28 11.02 8.91
C PHE A 74 -1.43 11.94 8.03
N GLY A 75 -0.55 11.33 7.25
CA GLY A 75 0.17 12.02 6.18
C GLY A 75 -0.76 12.44 5.05
N VAL A 76 -0.38 13.48 4.30
CA VAL A 76 -1.08 13.85 3.05
C VAL A 76 -1.09 12.63 2.10
N ASN A 77 -2.26 12.31 1.54
CA ASN A 77 -2.50 11.16 0.64
C ASN A 77 -2.17 9.79 1.26
N GLN A 78 -2.43 9.65 2.55
CA GLN A 78 -2.35 8.37 3.26
C GLN A 78 -3.76 7.80 3.46
N HIS A 79 -3.89 6.48 3.28
CA HIS A 79 -5.14 5.76 3.46
C HIS A 79 -4.88 4.47 4.23
N GLN A 80 -5.87 3.99 4.99
CA GLN A 80 -5.79 2.73 5.74
C GLN A 80 -6.95 1.82 5.37
N GLY A 81 -6.66 0.53 5.24
CA GLY A 81 -7.64 -0.54 5.23
C GLY A 81 -7.87 -1.03 6.66
N LEU A 82 -9.12 -0.95 7.12
CA LEU A 82 -9.54 -1.38 8.45
C LEU A 82 -10.68 -2.40 8.34
N THR A 83 -10.78 -3.32 9.30
CA THR A 83 -11.91 -4.25 9.38
C THR A 83 -13.19 -3.52 9.79
N LEU A 84 -14.35 -3.95 9.29
CA LEU A 84 -15.67 -3.36 9.61
C LEU A 84 -16.14 -3.61 11.05
N ASP A 85 -15.67 -4.66 11.73
CA ASP A 85 -16.20 -5.07 13.05
C ASP A 85 -15.60 -4.24 14.20
N ASP A 86 -14.27 -4.13 14.23
CA ASP A 86 -13.51 -3.52 15.34
C ASP A 86 -12.46 -2.48 14.87
N ASP A 87 -12.51 -2.05 13.61
CA ASP A 87 -11.52 -1.12 13.03
C ASP A 87 -10.06 -1.62 13.15
N ALA A 88 -9.85 -2.95 13.13
CA ALA A 88 -8.51 -3.54 13.19
C ALA A 88 -7.72 -3.22 11.91
N PHE A 89 -6.41 -2.97 12.09
CA PHE A 89 -5.49 -2.69 11.00
C PHE A 89 -5.37 -3.87 10.03
N VAL A 90 -5.46 -3.60 8.74
CA VAL A 90 -5.20 -4.59 7.68
C VAL A 90 -4.01 -4.11 6.83
N TRP A 91 -4.08 -2.87 6.36
CA TRP A 91 -3.01 -2.25 5.59
C TRP A 91 -3.03 -0.73 5.71
N GLU A 92 -1.92 -0.10 5.37
CA GLU A 92 -1.82 1.35 5.16
C GLU A 92 -1.14 1.60 3.83
N CYS A 93 -1.54 2.66 3.12
CA CYS A 93 -0.86 3.11 1.93
C CYS A 93 -0.51 4.59 1.96
N GLN A 94 0.53 4.96 1.22
CA GLN A 94 0.90 6.34 0.92
C GLN A 94 1.09 6.51 -0.59
N GLN A 95 0.35 7.44 -1.18
CA GLN A 95 0.46 7.79 -2.60
C GLN A 95 1.53 8.87 -2.80
N LEU A 96 2.50 8.62 -3.68
CA LEU A 96 3.66 9.45 -3.93
C LEU A 96 3.71 9.87 -5.40
N MET A 97 3.52 11.16 -5.67
CA MET A 97 3.67 11.70 -7.02
C MET A 97 5.16 11.87 -7.36
N ARG A 98 5.61 11.21 -8.42
CA ARG A 98 7.00 11.22 -8.91
C ARG A 98 6.99 11.21 -10.43
N GLU A 99 7.84 12.04 -11.03
CA GLU A 99 7.99 12.13 -12.50
C GLU A 99 6.68 12.36 -13.31
N GLY A 100 5.59 12.76 -12.64
CA GLY A 100 4.28 13.00 -13.26
C GLY A 100 3.28 11.85 -13.07
N THR A 101 3.68 10.73 -12.49
CA THR A 101 2.84 9.57 -12.17
C THR A 101 2.84 9.28 -10.66
N TYR A 102 1.97 8.38 -10.20
CA TYR A 102 1.92 7.95 -8.80
C TYR A 102 2.56 6.58 -8.60
N ASP A 103 3.47 6.52 -7.64
CA ASP A 103 3.83 5.28 -6.95
C ASP A 103 2.99 5.19 -5.68
N VAL A 104 2.45 4.01 -5.37
CA VAL A 104 1.72 3.79 -4.12
C VAL A 104 2.47 2.77 -3.29
N VAL A 105 2.81 3.15 -2.06
CA VAL A 105 3.50 2.27 -1.14
C VAL A 105 2.52 1.75 -0.13
N PHE A 106 2.40 0.43 0.00
CA PHE A 106 1.56 -0.25 0.98
C PHE A 106 2.39 -0.91 2.07
N TYR A 107 1.81 -1.00 3.26
CA TYR A 107 2.33 -1.65 4.45
C TYR A 107 1.25 -2.52 5.07
N TYR A 108 1.62 -3.69 5.58
CA TYR A 108 0.72 -4.67 6.20
C TYR A 108 1.49 -5.59 7.15
N GLU A 109 0.78 -6.35 7.97
CA GLU A 109 1.41 -7.31 8.90
C GLU A 109 2.23 -8.36 8.13
N ALA A 110 3.41 -8.67 8.66
CA ALA A 110 4.38 -9.53 7.98
C ALA A 110 3.97 -11.00 7.89
N ASP A 111 2.87 -11.42 8.55
CA ASP A 111 2.31 -12.76 8.42
C ASP A 111 1.42 -12.93 7.18
N ALA A 112 1.04 -11.83 6.52
CA ALA A 112 0.33 -11.88 5.24
C ALA A 112 1.19 -12.54 4.15
N ASP A 113 0.54 -13.24 3.21
CA ASP A 113 1.22 -13.96 2.14
C ASP A 113 1.80 -12.99 1.09
N GLN A 114 3.06 -12.58 1.29
CA GLN A 114 3.76 -11.63 0.44
C GLN A 114 3.83 -12.04 -1.04
N GLU A 115 4.01 -13.34 -1.32
CA GLU A 115 4.10 -13.82 -2.70
C GLU A 115 2.74 -13.69 -3.39
N ALA A 116 1.66 -14.09 -2.72
CA ALA A 116 0.30 -13.93 -3.21
C ALA A 116 -0.07 -12.46 -3.45
N ILE A 117 0.39 -11.54 -2.59
CA ILE A 117 0.16 -10.10 -2.75
C ILE A 117 0.83 -9.58 -4.03
N VAL A 118 2.10 -9.91 -4.25
CA VAL A 118 2.84 -9.48 -5.45
C VAL A 118 2.18 -10.04 -6.71
N GLU A 119 1.87 -11.34 -6.73
CA GLU A 119 1.19 -11.97 -7.87
C GLU A 119 -0.17 -11.31 -8.15
N GLY A 120 -0.97 -11.08 -7.10
CA GLY A 120 -2.28 -10.43 -7.25
C GLY A 120 -2.20 -9.00 -7.80
N ILE A 121 -1.21 -8.22 -7.38
CA ILE A 121 -0.99 -6.86 -7.90
C ILE A 121 -0.53 -6.90 -9.38
N GLU A 122 0.32 -7.86 -9.74
CA GLU A 122 0.72 -8.05 -11.14
C GLU A 122 -0.46 -8.50 -12.02
N GLU A 123 -1.39 -9.31 -11.49
CA GLU A 123 -2.63 -9.68 -12.17
C GLU A 123 -3.59 -8.50 -12.41
N LEU A 124 -3.56 -7.49 -11.53
CA LEU A 124 -4.25 -6.21 -11.74
C LEU A 124 -3.59 -5.36 -12.84
N GLY A 125 -2.37 -5.70 -13.25
CA GLY A 125 -1.63 -5.05 -14.33
C GLY A 125 -0.64 -3.99 -13.87
N PHE A 126 -0.32 -3.94 -12.57
CA PHE A 126 0.64 -3.00 -12.00
C PHE A 126 2.01 -3.64 -11.77
N GLY A 127 3.06 -2.80 -11.70
CA GLY A 127 4.38 -3.25 -11.27
C GLY A 127 4.41 -3.36 -9.75
N ALA A 128 4.92 -4.47 -9.20
CA ALA A 128 5.00 -4.71 -7.76
C ALA A 128 6.43 -5.02 -7.30
N THR A 129 6.91 -4.31 -6.29
CA THR A 129 8.21 -4.57 -5.65
C THR A 129 8.03 -4.84 -4.16
N SER A 130 8.34 -6.06 -3.73
CA SER A 130 8.29 -6.47 -2.31
C SER A 130 9.35 -5.77 -1.48
N VAL A 131 8.98 -5.32 -0.27
CA VAL A 131 9.88 -4.75 0.74
C VAL A 131 9.65 -5.48 2.05
N TYR A 132 10.65 -6.24 2.51
CA TYR A 132 10.56 -6.97 3.77
C TYR A 132 11.04 -6.10 4.94
N GLY A 133 10.27 -6.11 6.03
CA GLY A 133 10.70 -5.58 7.32
C GLY A 133 11.75 -6.46 8.00
N GLU A 134 12.38 -5.95 9.06
CA GLU A 134 13.36 -6.68 9.89
C GLU A 134 12.79 -7.12 11.25
#